data_AF-A0A2M7KMX5-F1
#
_entry.id   AF-A0A2M7KMX5-F1
#
_cell.length_a   1.000
_cell.length_b   1.000
_cell.length_c   1.000
_cell.angle_alpha   90.00
_cell.angle_beta   90.00
_cell.angle_gamma   90.00
#
_symmetry.space_group_name_H-M   'P 1'
#
loop_
_entity.id
_entity.type
_entity.pdbx_description
1 polymer ?
#
loop_
_entity_poly.entity_id
_entity_poly.type
_entity_poly.pdbx_seq_one_letter_code
_entity_poly.pdbx_strand_id
1 'polypeptide(L)'
;MPASVDALQVKVRTGRGIAVLVEGETDRDDPFLYGRWFGDRATTFAFFPSDGWDKVTSAVGELRQREPHLALYGIVDRDFADDHVVEAQYAGIPENGVLRLPRYTLENYLLDPGCWFSVLGLVFAREGSPPEGWDSPDAIARQIESAYRDCAVVSAHNRVIKFGNGRYRSAAEKTPDAERQYVRVLEALRQRDPRAKLAAWGQSLGAGEDFGQLFDRHFAELQDADLDCLAKRVSGKVVLKHLHRQFPNPPRGGQFGVEHYLNLYLDKCPEPSEDLQELLQLIQDDVGR
;
A
#
# COMPACT_ATOMS: atom_id res chain seq x y z
N MET A 1 -8.77 -17.60 -9.62
CA MET A 1 -9.70 -16.86 -10.48
C MET A 1 -10.35 -15.81 -9.61
N PRO A 2 -10.29 -14.52 -9.97
CA PRO A 2 -10.94 -13.46 -9.21
C PRO A 2 -12.43 -13.77 -9.07
N ALA A 3 -13.00 -13.50 -7.89
CA ALA A 3 -14.42 -13.72 -7.66
C ALA A 3 -15.23 -12.83 -8.63
N SER A 4 -16.20 -13.42 -9.33
CA SER A 4 -17.17 -12.61 -10.08
C SER A 4 -17.97 -11.74 -9.12
N VAL A 5 -18.53 -10.63 -9.62
CA VAL A 5 -19.42 -9.77 -8.83
C VAL A 5 -20.58 -10.57 -8.22
N ASP A 6 -21.11 -11.56 -8.95
CA ASP A 6 -22.17 -12.45 -8.43
C ASP A 6 -21.70 -13.29 -7.23
N ALA A 7 -20.47 -13.83 -7.27
CA ALA A 7 -19.90 -14.57 -6.15
C ALA A 7 -19.67 -13.66 -4.94
N LEU A 8 -19.24 -12.42 -5.19
CA LEU A 8 -19.05 -11.41 -4.15
C LEU A 8 -20.39 -10.97 -3.54
N GLN A 9 -21.44 -10.82 -4.34
CA GLN A 9 -22.80 -10.52 -3.90
C GLN A 9 -23.31 -11.55 -2.90
N VAL A 10 -23.09 -12.85 -3.17
CA VAL A 10 -23.46 -13.93 -2.25
C VAL A 10 -22.69 -13.82 -0.93
N LYS A 11 -21.37 -13.56 -0.99
CA LYS A 11 -20.54 -13.37 0.21
C LYS A 11 -21.00 -12.16 1.04
N VAL A 12 -21.23 -11.02 0.40
CA VAL A 12 -21.64 -9.78 1.07
C VAL A 12 -23.02 -9.93 1.73
N ARG A 13 -23.99 -10.58 1.06
CA ARG A 13 -25.33 -10.85 1.62
C ARG A 13 -25.33 -11.79 2.83
N THR A 14 -24.33 -12.67 2.90
CA THR A 14 -24.20 -13.63 4.02
C THR A 14 -23.34 -13.08 5.15
N GLY A 15 -22.62 -11.98 4.91
CA GLY A 15 -21.89 -11.23 5.93
C GLY A 15 -22.81 -10.56 6.95
N ARG A 16 -22.26 -10.22 8.11
CA ARG A 16 -22.92 -9.39 9.11
C ARG A 16 -22.26 -8.02 9.13
N GLY A 17 -23.06 -6.98 9.38
CA GLY A 17 -22.58 -5.61 9.47
C GLY A 17 -22.29 -4.97 8.11
N ILE A 18 -21.31 -4.07 8.10
CA ILE A 18 -20.86 -3.27 6.97
C ILE A 18 -19.88 -4.11 6.15
N ALA A 19 -20.15 -4.23 4.84
CA ALA A 19 -19.26 -4.90 3.92
C ALA A 19 -18.24 -3.91 3.35
N VAL A 20 -16.95 -4.28 3.41
CA VAL A 20 -15.84 -3.46 2.93
C VAL A 20 -15.02 -4.26 1.94
N LEU A 21 -15.02 -3.83 0.68
CA LEU A 21 -14.16 -4.41 -0.36
C LEU A 21 -12.76 -3.81 -0.29
N VAL A 22 -11.73 -4.63 -0.36
CA VAL A 22 -10.31 -4.22 -0.29
C VAL A 22 -9.51 -4.81 -1.45
N GLU A 23 -8.35 -4.22 -1.76
CA GLU A 23 -7.61 -4.53 -2.98
C GLU A 23 -6.98 -5.92 -3.03
N GLY A 24 -6.66 -6.52 -1.87
CA GLY A 24 -6.07 -7.86 -1.78
C GLY A 24 -6.72 -8.88 -2.72
N GLU A 25 -5.89 -9.77 -3.28
CA GLU A 25 -6.37 -10.80 -4.23
C GLU A 25 -7.13 -11.91 -3.49
N THR A 26 -6.68 -12.22 -2.28
CA THR A 26 -7.18 -13.33 -1.46
C THR A 26 -7.48 -12.91 -0.03
N ASP A 27 -8.17 -13.78 0.71
CA ASP A 27 -8.44 -13.58 2.14
C ASP A 27 -7.16 -13.57 3.01
N ARG A 28 -5.97 -13.84 2.42
CA ARG A 28 -4.66 -13.83 3.09
C ARG A 28 -3.87 -12.54 2.90
N ASP A 29 -4.37 -11.62 2.08
CA ASP A 29 -3.73 -10.33 1.80
C ASP A 29 -4.34 -9.24 2.71
N ASP A 30 -4.83 -8.13 2.14
CA ASP A 30 -5.45 -7.03 2.88
C ASP A 30 -6.58 -7.49 3.83
N PRO A 31 -7.53 -8.38 3.45
CA PRO A 31 -8.58 -8.81 4.37
C PRO A 31 -8.03 -9.45 5.66
N PHE A 32 -6.91 -10.16 5.56
CA PHE A 32 -6.26 -10.74 6.74
C PHE A 32 -5.74 -9.65 7.67
N LEU A 33 -5.06 -8.62 7.14
CA LEU A 33 -4.54 -7.51 7.95
C LEU A 33 -5.67 -6.75 8.66
N TYR A 34 -6.71 -6.36 7.91
CA TYR A 34 -7.89 -5.70 8.50
C TYR A 34 -8.59 -6.60 9.52
N GLY A 35 -8.76 -7.89 9.22
CA GLY A 35 -9.39 -8.84 10.15
C GLY A 35 -8.59 -9.08 11.43
N ARG A 36 -7.26 -8.93 11.39
CA ARG A 36 -6.40 -8.98 12.58
C ARG A 36 -6.52 -7.70 13.41
N TRP A 37 -6.41 -6.54 12.78
CA TRP A 37 -6.47 -5.24 13.45
C TRP A 37 -7.85 -4.90 14.02
N PHE A 38 -8.92 -5.30 13.34
CA PHE A 38 -10.30 -4.97 13.71
C PHE A 38 -11.11 -6.21 14.09
N GLY A 39 -10.44 -7.25 14.62
CA GLY A 39 -11.08 -8.50 14.99
C GLY A 39 -12.11 -8.35 16.11
N ASP A 40 -11.95 -7.35 16.98
CA ASP A 40 -12.92 -6.95 18.00
C ASP A 40 -14.21 -6.35 17.40
N ARG A 41 -14.14 -5.83 16.17
CA ARG A 41 -15.24 -5.26 15.39
C ARG A 41 -15.77 -6.23 14.31
N ALA A 42 -15.47 -7.53 14.40
CA ALA A 42 -15.88 -8.52 13.40
C ALA A 42 -17.40 -8.70 13.24
N THR A 43 -18.22 -8.24 14.20
CA THR A 43 -19.69 -8.19 14.04
C THR A 43 -20.17 -6.94 13.31
N THR A 44 -19.31 -5.92 13.21
CA THR A 44 -19.61 -4.62 12.61
C THR A 44 -19.04 -4.51 11.20
N PHE A 45 -17.86 -5.06 10.94
CA PHE A 45 -17.20 -5.01 9.63
C PHE A 45 -16.88 -6.42 9.11
N ALA A 46 -17.07 -6.60 7.82
CA ALA A 46 -16.60 -7.76 7.07
C ALA A 46 -15.78 -7.29 5.86
N PHE A 47 -14.53 -7.73 5.77
CA PHE A 47 -13.59 -7.35 4.71
C PHE A 47 -13.55 -8.43 3.63
N PHE A 48 -13.61 -8.03 2.35
CA PHE A 48 -13.62 -8.96 1.23
C PHE A 48 -12.58 -8.57 0.18
N PRO A 49 -11.78 -9.53 -0.33
CA PRO A 49 -10.81 -9.27 -1.39
C PRO A 49 -11.51 -8.96 -2.70
N SER A 50 -10.90 -8.10 -3.52
CA SER A 50 -11.39 -7.75 -4.86
C SER A 50 -10.31 -7.66 -5.92
N ASP A 51 -9.05 -8.03 -5.65
CA ASP A 51 -7.98 -8.18 -6.64
C ASP A 51 -7.73 -6.90 -7.47
N GLY A 52 -7.49 -5.80 -6.76
CA GLY A 52 -7.07 -4.48 -7.26
C GLY A 52 -8.14 -3.39 -7.26
N TRP A 53 -7.67 -2.14 -7.24
CA TRP A 53 -8.51 -0.93 -7.12
C TRP A 53 -9.62 -0.81 -8.18
N ASP A 54 -9.33 -1.16 -9.44
CA ASP A 54 -10.29 -1.09 -10.55
C ASP A 54 -11.50 -2.01 -10.28
N LYS A 55 -11.22 -3.20 -9.73
CA LYS A 55 -12.25 -4.19 -9.40
C LYS A 55 -13.01 -3.83 -8.14
N VAL A 56 -12.34 -3.30 -7.10
CA VAL A 56 -13.01 -2.71 -5.92
C VAL A 56 -14.02 -1.66 -6.40
N THR A 57 -13.56 -0.69 -7.20
CA THR A 57 -14.40 0.43 -7.64
C THR A 57 -15.59 -0.03 -8.48
N SER A 58 -15.36 -0.93 -9.43
CA SER A 58 -16.43 -1.48 -10.27
C SER A 58 -17.44 -2.27 -9.44
N ALA A 59 -16.96 -3.13 -8.53
CA ALA A 59 -17.81 -3.98 -7.71
C ALA A 59 -18.63 -3.18 -6.69
N VAL A 60 -18.07 -2.18 -6.03
CA VAL A 60 -18.83 -1.30 -5.11
C VAL A 60 -19.93 -0.58 -5.88
N GLY A 61 -19.62 0.03 -7.02
CA GLY A 61 -20.59 0.75 -7.83
C GLY A 61 -21.74 -0.15 -8.29
N GLU A 62 -21.43 -1.34 -8.78
CA GLU A 62 -22.42 -2.30 -9.24
C GLU A 62 -23.27 -2.90 -8.10
N LEU A 63 -22.64 -3.31 -6.99
CA LEU A 63 -23.34 -3.93 -5.87
C LEU A 63 -24.20 -2.93 -5.09
N ARG A 64 -23.80 -1.65 -4.96
CA ARG A 64 -24.66 -0.62 -4.34
C ARG A 64 -25.94 -0.38 -5.15
N GLN A 65 -25.88 -0.54 -6.47
CA GLN A 65 -27.07 -0.47 -7.33
C GLN A 65 -27.96 -1.71 -7.20
N ARG A 66 -27.37 -2.90 -7.15
CA ARG A 66 -28.08 -4.17 -7.02
C ARG A 66 -28.68 -4.37 -5.61
N GLU A 67 -27.97 -3.91 -4.59
CA GLU A 67 -28.25 -4.12 -3.17
C GLU A 67 -28.29 -2.79 -2.39
N PRO A 68 -29.23 -1.88 -2.68
CA PRO A 68 -29.24 -0.53 -2.08
C PRO A 68 -29.47 -0.51 -0.57
N HIS A 69 -29.84 -1.65 0.03
CA HIS A 69 -30.05 -1.81 1.46
C HIS A 69 -28.81 -2.32 2.21
N LEU A 70 -27.76 -2.75 1.50
CA LEU A 70 -26.52 -3.20 2.10
C LEU A 70 -25.57 -2.01 2.28
N ALA A 71 -25.05 -1.85 3.49
CA ALA A 71 -23.96 -0.93 3.77
C ALA A 71 -22.68 -1.49 3.14
N LEU A 72 -22.32 -0.98 1.96
CA LEU A 72 -21.19 -1.45 1.15
C LEU A 72 -20.26 -0.31 0.76
N TYR A 73 -18.98 -0.51 1.07
CA TYR A 73 -17.90 0.45 0.81
C TYR A 73 -16.68 -0.26 0.23
N GLY A 74 -15.76 0.52 -0.33
CA GLY A 74 -14.44 0.07 -0.75
C GLY A 74 -13.34 0.86 -0.05
N ILE A 75 -12.22 0.21 0.25
CA ILE A 75 -10.98 0.88 0.64
C ILE A 75 -9.90 0.47 -0.37
N VAL A 76 -9.24 1.47 -0.94
CA VAL A 76 -8.14 1.28 -1.90
C VAL A 76 -6.89 2.00 -1.42
N ASP A 77 -5.74 1.55 -1.91
CA ASP A 77 -4.46 2.21 -1.70
C ASP A 77 -4.54 3.68 -2.15
N ARG A 78 -3.74 4.51 -1.50
CA ARG A 78 -3.63 5.92 -1.90
C ARG A 78 -2.99 6.05 -3.28
N ASP A 79 -2.01 5.19 -3.57
CA ASP A 79 -1.14 5.29 -4.73
C ASP A 79 -0.62 6.73 -4.92
N PHE A 80 -0.86 7.31 -6.10
CA PHE A 80 -0.49 8.66 -6.46
C PHE A 80 -1.69 9.61 -6.41
N ALA A 81 -2.61 9.42 -5.45
CA ALA A 81 -3.66 10.40 -5.17
C ALA A 81 -3.07 11.61 -4.42
N ASP A 82 -3.50 12.80 -4.82
CA ASP A 82 -3.11 14.05 -4.17
C ASP A 82 -3.79 14.18 -2.80
N ASP A 83 -3.18 14.96 -1.89
CA ASP A 83 -3.67 15.13 -0.51
C ASP A 83 -5.13 15.59 -0.48
N HIS A 84 -5.50 16.58 -1.29
CA HIS A 84 -6.86 17.10 -1.34
C HIS A 84 -7.92 16.05 -1.70
N VAL A 85 -7.56 15.01 -2.47
CA VAL A 85 -8.50 13.92 -2.83
C VAL A 85 -8.76 13.04 -1.60
N VAL A 86 -7.72 12.75 -0.84
CA VAL A 86 -7.81 11.93 0.38
C VAL A 86 -8.49 12.74 1.49
N GLU A 87 -8.14 14.02 1.67
CA GLU A 87 -8.73 14.90 2.69
C GLU A 87 -10.22 15.14 2.47
N ALA A 88 -10.67 15.25 1.21
CA ALA A 88 -12.08 15.47 0.88
C ALA A 88 -13.01 14.37 1.41
N GLN A 89 -12.52 13.12 1.54
CA GLN A 89 -13.33 12.01 2.03
C GLN A 89 -13.75 12.17 3.50
N TYR A 90 -13.00 12.95 4.29
CA TYR A 90 -13.33 13.24 5.70
C TYR A 90 -14.37 14.34 5.86
N ALA A 91 -14.59 15.17 4.83
CA ALA A 91 -15.70 16.11 4.81
C ALA A 91 -17.04 15.41 4.47
N GLY A 92 -16.97 14.30 3.73
CA GLY A 92 -18.10 13.44 3.41
C GLY A 92 -17.66 12.25 2.57
N ILE A 93 -18.25 11.08 2.82
CA ILE A 93 -17.92 9.87 2.06
C ILE A 93 -18.15 10.13 0.55
N PRO A 94 -17.19 9.75 -0.32
CA PRO A 94 -17.37 9.85 -1.76
C PRO A 94 -18.63 9.14 -2.25
N GLU A 95 -19.33 9.73 -3.23
CA GLU A 95 -20.60 9.19 -3.76
C GLU A 95 -20.47 7.75 -4.28
N ASN A 96 -19.29 7.38 -4.80
CA ASN A 96 -19.00 6.03 -5.28
C ASN A 96 -18.78 5.01 -4.14
N GLY A 97 -18.75 5.45 -2.88
CA GLY A 97 -18.54 4.61 -1.70
C GLY A 97 -17.12 4.06 -1.55
N VAL A 98 -16.14 4.58 -2.30
CA VAL A 98 -14.76 4.10 -2.29
C VAL A 98 -13.86 5.15 -1.65
N LEU A 99 -13.22 4.78 -0.55
CA LEU A 99 -12.29 5.61 0.20
C LEU A 99 -10.85 5.22 -0.11
N ARG A 100 -9.93 6.15 0.10
CA ARG A 100 -8.49 5.91 -0.06
C ARG A 100 -7.78 5.88 1.28
N LEU A 101 -6.73 5.07 1.35
CA LEU A 101 -5.80 5.11 2.48
C LEU A 101 -5.13 6.49 2.61
N PRO A 102 -4.84 6.94 3.84
CA PRO A 102 -4.00 8.12 4.08
C PRO A 102 -2.55 7.95 3.64
N ARG A 103 -1.98 6.74 3.78
CA ARG A 103 -0.62 6.37 3.34
C ARG A 103 -0.63 5.64 2.00
N TYR A 104 0.55 5.55 1.36
CA TYR A 104 0.67 5.09 -0.02
C TYR A 104 0.01 3.72 -0.27
N THR A 105 0.39 2.69 0.48
CA THR A 105 -0.26 1.37 0.51
C THR A 105 -0.54 0.92 1.94
N LEU A 106 -1.33 -0.15 2.10
CA LEU A 106 -1.60 -0.77 3.40
C LEU A 106 -0.32 -1.19 4.17
N GLU A 107 0.73 -1.60 3.47
CA GLU A 107 1.99 -2.00 4.14
C GLU A 107 2.74 -0.83 4.77
N ASN A 108 2.40 0.42 4.45
CA ASN A 108 2.96 1.59 5.17
C ASN A 108 2.53 1.61 6.65
N TYR A 109 1.50 0.85 7.03
CA TYR A 109 1.05 0.67 8.42
C TYR A 109 1.80 -0.44 9.16
N LEU A 110 2.62 -1.22 8.45
CA LEU A 110 3.43 -2.31 8.99
C LEU A 110 4.89 -1.90 9.21
N LEU A 111 5.15 -0.59 9.35
CA LEU A 111 6.49 0.00 9.45
C LEU A 111 6.67 0.80 10.74
N ASP A 112 6.07 0.36 11.84
CA ASP A 112 6.30 0.95 13.16
C ASP A 112 7.62 0.42 13.78
N PRO A 113 8.54 1.31 14.23
CA PRO A 113 9.81 0.88 14.79
C PRO A 113 9.71 0.10 16.10
N GLY A 114 8.76 0.44 16.98
CA GLY A 114 8.55 -0.24 18.26
C GLY A 114 8.02 -1.66 18.09
N CYS A 115 7.14 -1.85 17.10
CA CYS A 115 6.64 -3.16 16.69
C CYS A 115 7.75 -4.05 16.18
N TRP A 116 8.56 -3.54 15.25
CA TRP A 116 9.70 -4.30 14.70
C TRP A 116 10.75 -4.59 15.77
N PHE A 117 11.00 -3.68 16.71
CA PHE A 117 11.88 -3.94 17.86
C PHE A 117 11.37 -5.11 18.70
N SER A 118 10.06 -5.14 18.97
CA SER A 118 9.43 -6.23 19.72
C SER A 118 9.50 -7.58 18.99
N VAL A 119 9.33 -7.57 17.67
CA VAL A 119 9.47 -8.77 16.81
C VAL A 119 10.91 -9.28 16.84
N LEU A 120 11.90 -8.41 16.60
CA LEU A 120 13.30 -8.82 16.60
C LEU A 120 13.76 -9.24 17.99
N GLY A 121 13.27 -8.60 19.06
CA GLY A 121 13.52 -9.04 20.43
C GLY A 121 13.07 -10.48 20.69
N LEU A 122 11.96 -10.93 20.10
CA LEU A 122 11.56 -12.34 20.15
C LEU A 122 12.50 -13.24 19.35
N VAL A 123 12.83 -12.83 18.12
CA VAL A 123 13.68 -13.61 17.21
C VAL A 123 15.07 -13.84 17.79
N PHE A 124 15.63 -12.83 18.47
CA PHE A 124 16.96 -12.86 19.09
C PHE A 124 16.90 -13.04 20.61
N ALA A 125 15.80 -13.58 21.15
CA ALA A 125 15.61 -13.71 22.60
C ALA A 125 16.68 -14.57 23.28
N ARG A 126 17.26 -15.55 22.56
CA ARG A 126 18.31 -16.44 23.11
C ARG A 126 19.68 -15.80 23.13
N GLU A 127 19.89 -14.80 22.27
CA GLU A 127 21.10 -14.02 22.12
C GLU A 127 21.12 -12.83 23.11
N GLY A 128 20.00 -12.54 23.76
CA GLY A 128 19.83 -11.49 24.76
C GLY A 128 19.39 -10.16 24.15
N SER A 129 19.80 -9.85 22.92
CA SER A 129 19.33 -8.68 22.17
C SER A 129 19.46 -8.88 20.66
N PRO A 130 18.70 -8.11 19.85
CA PRO A 130 19.01 -7.96 18.43
C PRO A 130 20.43 -7.42 18.20
N PRO A 131 21.02 -7.61 17.00
CA PRO A 131 22.32 -7.04 16.66
C PRO A 131 22.33 -5.51 16.65
N GLU A 132 23.54 -4.92 16.75
CA GLU A 132 23.75 -3.48 16.63
C GLU A 132 23.09 -2.91 15.36
N GLY A 133 22.39 -1.79 15.52
CA GLY A 133 21.64 -1.15 14.44
C GLY A 133 20.20 -1.66 14.30
N TRP A 134 19.80 -2.65 15.09
CA TRP A 134 18.44 -3.21 15.21
C TRP A 134 18.00 -3.37 16.68
N ASP A 135 18.83 -2.93 17.61
CA ASP A 135 18.79 -3.17 19.05
C ASP A 135 18.01 -2.10 19.84
N SER A 136 17.37 -1.16 19.14
CA SER A 136 16.46 -0.19 19.76
C SER A 136 15.41 0.30 18.75
N PRO A 137 14.25 0.83 19.21
CA PRO A 137 13.27 1.47 18.34
C PRO A 137 13.88 2.57 17.47
N ASP A 138 14.77 3.40 18.02
CA ASP A 138 15.43 4.48 17.26
C ASP A 138 16.36 3.94 16.17
N ALA A 139 17.07 2.83 16.44
CA ALA A 139 17.92 2.19 15.45
C ALA A 139 17.08 1.64 14.28
N ILE A 140 15.95 1.00 14.60
CA ILE A 140 15.01 0.49 13.60
C ILE A 140 14.35 1.63 12.81
N ALA A 141 13.99 2.73 13.48
CA ALA A 141 13.45 3.92 12.82
C ALA A 141 14.41 4.44 11.73
N ARG A 142 15.72 4.47 12.02
CA ARG A 142 16.74 4.82 11.03
C ARG A 142 16.82 3.83 9.87
N GLN A 143 16.67 2.52 10.12
CA GLN A 143 16.64 1.51 9.05
C GLN A 143 15.40 1.70 8.15
N ILE A 144 14.24 1.95 8.76
CA ILE A 144 12.99 2.19 8.04
C ILE A 144 13.09 3.46 7.20
N GLU A 145 13.58 4.57 7.77
CA GLU A 145 13.80 5.80 7.01
C GLU A 145 14.78 5.58 5.87
N SER A 146 15.93 4.93 6.12
CA SER A 146 16.90 4.59 5.06
C SER A 146 16.25 3.77 3.95
N ALA A 147 15.40 2.80 4.30
CA ALA A 147 14.68 1.99 3.32
C ALA A 147 13.69 2.82 2.48
N TYR A 148 13.00 3.80 3.08
CA TYR A 148 12.18 4.77 2.35
C TYR A 148 13.01 5.59 1.36
N ARG A 149 14.16 6.13 1.80
CA ARG A 149 15.05 6.94 0.95
C ARG A 149 15.57 6.14 -0.24
N ASP A 150 15.99 4.90 0.00
CA ASP A 150 16.41 3.97 -1.06
C ASP A 150 15.28 3.68 -2.06
N CYS A 151 14.04 3.55 -1.58
CA CYS A 151 12.88 3.24 -2.41
C CYS A 151 12.29 4.46 -3.13
N ALA A 152 12.68 5.69 -2.77
CA ALA A 152 12.18 6.92 -3.39
C ALA A 152 12.37 6.94 -4.92
N VAL A 153 13.45 6.31 -5.41
CA VAL A 153 13.72 6.19 -6.86
C VAL A 153 12.63 5.40 -7.59
N VAL A 154 12.06 4.37 -6.95
CA VAL A 154 10.97 3.56 -7.51
C VAL A 154 9.70 4.39 -7.62
N SER A 155 9.37 5.16 -6.59
CA SER A 155 8.23 6.07 -6.60
C SER A 155 8.34 7.17 -7.65
N ALA A 156 9.51 7.82 -7.75
CA ALA A 156 9.76 8.84 -8.76
C ALA A 156 9.59 8.27 -10.17
N HIS A 157 10.18 7.09 -10.45
CA HIS A 157 10.01 6.40 -11.73
C HIS A 157 8.53 6.09 -12.01
N ASN A 158 7.84 5.45 -11.07
CA ASN A 158 6.45 5.03 -11.26
C ASN A 158 5.49 6.22 -11.41
N ARG A 159 5.80 7.37 -10.81
CA ARG A 159 5.03 8.62 -11.01
C ARG A 159 5.14 9.11 -12.46
N VAL A 160 6.32 9.04 -13.07
CA VAL A 160 6.50 9.37 -14.50
C VAL A 160 5.80 8.34 -15.40
N ILE A 161 5.85 7.05 -15.06
CA ILE A 161 5.08 6.02 -15.76
C ILE A 161 3.57 6.32 -15.71
N LYS A 162 3.03 6.67 -14.53
CA LYS A 162 1.61 7.05 -14.37
C LYS A 162 1.27 8.26 -15.24
N PHE A 163 2.11 9.30 -15.21
CA PHE A 163 1.96 10.49 -16.04
C PHE A 163 1.92 10.14 -17.52
N GLY A 164 2.89 9.37 -18.01
CA GLY A 164 2.98 8.95 -19.41
C GLY A 164 1.77 8.14 -19.87
N ASN A 165 1.38 7.12 -19.11
CA ASN A 165 0.23 6.26 -19.39
C ASN A 165 -1.10 7.02 -19.38
N GLY A 166 -1.22 8.04 -18.53
CA GLY A 166 -2.41 8.90 -18.48
C GLY A 166 -2.45 9.89 -19.64
N ARG A 167 -1.40 10.71 -19.77
CA ARG A 167 -1.35 11.87 -20.68
C ARG A 167 -1.21 11.47 -22.15
N TYR A 168 -0.54 10.36 -22.44
CA TYR A 168 -0.26 9.86 -23.79
C TYR A 168 -0.81 8.46 -24.02
N ARG A 169 -1.94 8.11 -23.39
CA ARG A 169 -2.54 6.77 -23.39
C ARG A 169 -2.47 6.05 -24.75
N SER A 170 -2.98 6.67 -25.82
CA SER A 170 -3.03 6.06 -27.15
C SER A 170 -1.65 5.78 -27.78
N ALA A 171 -0.62 6.55 -27.41
CA ALA A 171 0.75 6.28 -27.84
C ALA A 171 1.40 5.23 -26.93
N ALA A 172 1.19 5.32 -25.61
CA ALA A 172 1.73 4.40 -24.63
C ALA A 172 1.25 2.96 -24.86
N GLU A 173 -0.02 2.76 -25.23
CA GLU A 173 -0.58 1.44 -25.58
C GLU A 173 0.10 0.77 -26.77
N LYS A 174 0.82 1.52 -27.61
CA LYS A 174 1.59 0.99 -28.74
C LYS A 174 3.04 0.65 -28.38
N THR A 175 3.49 1.05 -27.20
CA THR A 175 4.84 0.74 -26.71
C THR A 175 4.86 -0.63 -26.01
N PRO A 176 6.02 -1.33 -25.98
CA PRO A 176 6.14 -2.60 -25.25
C PRO A 176 5.78 -2.44 -23.76
N ASP A 177 5.11 -3.44 -23.19
CA ASP A 177 4.67 -3.41 -21.79
C ASP A 177 5.80 -3.11 -20.79
N ALA A 178 7.00 -3.64 -21.03
CA ALA A 178 8.16 -3.41 -20.17
C ALA A 178 8.58 -1.93 -20.05
N GLU A 179 8.23 -1.10 -21.03
CA GLU A 179 8.54 0.34 -21.02
C GLU A 179 7.53 1.12 -20.17
N ARG A 180 6.29 0.65 -20.10
CA ARG A 180 5.14 1.37 -19.50
C ARG A 180 4.62 0.77 -18.19
N GLN A 181 5.29 -0.25 -17.65
CA GLN A 181 4.91 -0.91 -16.40
C GLN A 181 5.54 -0.26 -15.17
N TYR A 182 4.80 -0.26 -14.07
CA TYR A 182 5.33 0.11 -12.76
C TYR A 182 6.35 -0.90 -12.27
N VAL A 183 7.42 -0.39 -11.68
CA VAL A 183 8.43 -1.20 -11.01
C VAL A 183 7.99 -1.51 -9.59
N ARG A 184 8.08 -2.78 -9.20
CA ARG A 184 7.67 -3.28 -7.87
C ARG A 184 8.84 -3.67 -6.97
N VAL A 185 10.08 -3.55 -7.46
CA VAL A 185 11.30 -3.92 -6.73
C VAL A 185 12.44 -2.95 -7.04
N LEU A 186 13.19 -2.55 -6.02
CA LEU A 186 14.29 -1.60 -6.16
C LEU A 186 15.39 -2.09 -7.13
N GLU A 187 15.68 -3.40 -7.14
CA GLU A 187 16.77 -3.97 -7.95
C GLU A 187 16.55 -3.77 -9.47
N ALA A 188 15.29 -3.70 -9.92
CA ALA A 188 14.99 -3.50 -11.33
C ALA A 188 15.48 -2.15 -11.84
N LEU A 189 15.62 -1.14 -10.96
CA LEU A 189 16.16 0.18 -11.29
C LEU A 189 17.67 0.29 -11.02
N ARG A 190 18.29 -0.65 -10.29
CA ARG A 190 19.76 -0.64 -10.09
C ARG A 190 20.53 -1.05 -11.34
N GLN A 191 19.89 -1.80 -12.25
CA GLN A 191 20.53 -2.35 -13.45
C GLN A 191 20.41 -1.45 -14.68
N ARG A 192 19.66 -0.34 -14.59
CA ARG A 192 19.39 0.56 -15.71
C ARG A 192 19.35 1.99 -15.20
N ASP A 193 19.80 2.96 -15.99
CA ASP A 193 19.60 4.37 -15.69
C ASP A 193 18.11 4.74 -15.89
N PRO A 194 17.33 4.98 -14.81
CA PRO A 194 15.90 5.27 -14.92
C PRO A 194 15.65 6.56 -15.70
N ARG A 195 16.54 7.55 -15.57
CA ARG A 195 16.43 8.86 -16.22
C ARG A 195 16.54 8.71 -17.73
N ALA A 196 17.60 8.03 -18.20
CA ALA A 196 17.81 7.79 -19.63
C ALA A 196 16.68 6.94 -20.24
N LYS A 197 16.21 5.90 -19.52
CA LYS A 197 15.08 5.08 -19.95
C LYS A 197 13.82 5.92 -20.15
N LEU A 198 13.45 6.70 -19.13
CA LEU A 198 12.23 7.51 -19.16
C LEU A 198 12.29 8.60 -20.22
N ALA A 199 13.44 9.25 -20.41
CA ALA A 199 13.65 10.23 -21.48
C ALA A 199 13.44 9.61 -22.87
N ALA A 200 14.04 8.44 -23.12
CA ALA A 200 13.87 7.72 -24.39
C ALA A 200 12.41 7.28 -24.61
N TRP A 201 11.73 6.81 -23.56
CA TRP A 201 10.32 6.45 -23.66
C TRP A 201 9.46 7.68 -23.96
N GLY A 202 9.65 8.80 -23.27
CA GLY A 202 8.95 10.07 -23.54
C GLY A 202 9.11 10.54 -24.99
N GLN A 203 10.33 10.46 -25.54
CA GLN A 203 10.58 10.75 -26.96
C GLN A 203 9.81 9.80 -27.90
N SER A 204 9.75 8.50 -27.58
CA SER A 204 9.01 7.53 -28.39
C SER A 204 7.49 7.77 -28.39
N LEU A 205 6.97 8.43 -27.35
CA LEU A 205 5.57 8.86 -27.26
C LEU A 205 5.28 10.18 -27.99
N GLY A 206 6.32 10.90 -28.44
CA GLY A 206 6.18 12.27 -28.94
C GLY A 206 5.79 13.28 -27.84
N ALA A 207 6.22 13.04 -26.60
CA ALA A 207 5.97 13.95 -25.48
C ALA A 207 6.66 15.30 -25.69
N GLY A 208 5.98 16.40 -25.31
CA GLY A 208 6.60 17.73 -25.29
C GLY A 208 7.49 17.95 -24.06
N GLU A 209 7.23 17.16 -23.01
CA GLU A 209 7.92 17.16 -21.73
C GLU A 209 9.11 16.18 -21.75
N ASP A 210 10.22 16.56 -21.11
CA ASP A 210 11.35 15.66 -20.89
C ASP A 210 11.07 14.78 -19.67
N PHE A 211 10.73 13.52 -19.91
CA PHE A 211 10.42 12.54 -18.86
C PHE A 211 11.61 12.24 -17.95
N GLY A 212 12.85 12.42 -18.42
CA GLY A 212 14.04 12.33 -17.57
C GLY A 212 14.10 13.48 -16.56
N GLN A 213 13.78 14.70 -16.99
CA GLN A 213 13.69 15.86 -16.07
C GLN A 213 12.50 15.75 -15.12
N LEU A 214 11.36 15.21 -15.56
CA LEU A 214 10.22 14.93 -14.68
C LEU A 214 10.61 13.96 -13.56
N PHE A 215 11.37 12.92 -13.90
CA PHE A 215 11.92 11.98 -12.94
C PHE A 215 12.86 12.66 -11.94
N ASP A 216 13.85 13.42 -12.42
CA ASP A 216 14.83 14.10 -11.56
C ASP A 216 14.13 15.02 -10.55
N ARG A 217 13.13 15.77 -11.00
CA ARG A 217 12.32 16.65 -10.12
C ARG A 217 11.58 15.85 -9.05
N HIS A 218 10.86 14.80 -9.43
CA HIS A 218 10.13 13.98 -8.45
C HIS A 218 11.05 13.23 -7.49
N PHE A 219 12.23 12.82 -7.96
CA PHE A 219 13.20 12.17 -7.10
C PHE A 219 13.79 13.16 -6.09
N ALA A 220 14.16 14.37 -6.52
CA ALA A 220 14.62 15.44 -5.62
C ALA A 220 13.56 15.80 -4.56
N GLU A 221 12.30 15.97 -4.98
CA GLU A 221 11.16 16.21 -4.06
C GLU A 221 11.07 15.14 -2.95
N LEU A 222 11.32 13.87 -3.28
CA LEU A 222 11.26 12.77 -2.30
C LEU A 222 12.53 12.67 -1.45
N GLN A 223 13.70 13.06 -1.98
CA GLN A 223 14.94 13.05 -1.21
C GLN A 223 14.90 14.08 -0.07
N ASP A 224 14.25 15.22 -0.28
CA ASP A 224 14.14 16.29 0.72
C ASP A 224 12.90 16.17 1.64
N ALA A 225 12.01 15.21 1.36
CA ALA A 225 10.77 15.02 2.11
C ALA A 225 11.02 14.50 3.54
N ASP A 226 10.13 14.79 4.49
CA ASP A 226 10.13 14.09 5.78
C ASP A 226 9.51 12.68 5.67
N LEU A 227 9.56 11.92 6.76
CA LEU A 227 9.07 10.53 6.77
C LEU A 227 7.55 10.44 6.56
N ASP A 228 6.77 11.42 7.04
CA ASP A 228 5.31 11.44 6.84
C ASP A 228 4.96 11.63 5.36
N CYS A 229 5.63 12.58 4.70
CA CYS A 229 5.49 12.79 3.26
C CYS A 229 5.96 11.56 2.46
N LEU A 230 7.05 10.91 2.87
CA LEU A 230 7.52 9.66 2.25
C LEU A 230 6.48 8.54 2.41
N ALA A 231 5.89 8.37 3.60
CA ALA A 231 4.87 7.35 3.84
C ALA A 231 3.61 7.55 2.98
N LYS A 232 3.33 8.78 2.55
CA LYS A 232 2.23 9.12 1.62
C LYS A 232 2.59 8.92 0.15
N ARG A 233 3.88 8.89 -0.21
CA ARG A 233 4.36 8.92 -1.61
C ARG A 233 5.21 7.73 -2.02
N VAL A 234 5.59 6.87 -1.07
CA VAL A 234 6.42 5.69 -1.28
C VAL A 234 5.71 4.43 -0.80
N SER A 235 5.61 3.46 -1.71
CA SER A 235 4.93 2.19 -1.46
C SER A 235 5.57 1.42 -0.31
N GLY A 236 4.78 1.18 0.73
CA GLY A 236 5.14 0.35 1.86
C GLY A 236 5.50 -1.06 1.44
N LYS A 237 4.87 -1.61 0.40
CA LYS A 237 5.19 -2.94 -0.16
C LYS A 237 6.64 -3.03 -0.64
N VAL A 238 7.14 -2.00 -1.31
CA VAL A 238 8.53 -1.94 -1.79
C VAL A 238 9.49 -1.73 -0.63
N VAL A 239 9.13 -0.83 0.30
CA VAL A 239 9.94 -0.51 1.49
C VAL A 239 10.07 -1.72 2.40
N LEU A 240 8.97 -2.39 2.76
CA LEU A 240 8.95 -3.59 3.59
C LEU A 240 9.76 -4.73 2.97
N LYS A 241 9.65 -4.93 1.64
CA LYS A 241 10.46 -5.93 0.93
C LYS A 241 11.96 -5.59 0.95
N HIS A 242 12.31 -4.31 0.80
CA HIS A 242 13.69 -3.86 0.89
C HIS A 242 14.25 -3.98 2.31
N LEU A 243 13.48 -3.57 3.31
CA LEU A 243 13.81 -3.68 4.72
C LEU A 243 13.97 -5.14 5.16
N HIS A 244 13.07 -6.03 4.74
CA HIS A 244 13.14 -7.46 5.06
C HIS A 244 14.46 -8.07 4.63
N ARG A 245 14.99 -7.71 3.45
CA ARG A 245 16.31 -8.19 2.98
C ARG A 245 17.48 -7.70 3.84
N GLN A 246 17.30 -6.63 4.59
CA GLN A 246 18.29 -6.08 5.51
C GLN A 246 18.15 -6.63 6.92
N PHE A 247 17.05 -7.33 7.24
CA PHE A 247 16.87 -7.91 8.56
C PHE A 247 18.05 -8.80 8.94
N PRO A 248 18.49 -8.72 10.21
CA PRO A 248 19.59 -9.55 10.68
C PRO A 248 19.20 -11.03 10.59
N ASN A 249 20.15 -11.86 10.17
CA ASN A 249 19.93 -13.30 10.12
C ASN A 249 19.89 -13.90 11.53
N PRO A 250 18.84 -14.66 11.88
CA PRO A 250 18.82 -15.43 13.13
C PRO A 250 20.03 -16.39 13.17
N PRO A 251 20.72 -16.55 14.31
CA PRO A 251 21.95 -17.35 14.37
C PRO A 251 21.75 -18.84 14.08
N ARG A 252 20.51 -19.34 14.18
CA ARG A 252 20.14 -20.75 13.98
C ARG A 252 18.81 -20.82 13.24
N GLY A 253 18.84 -20.91 11.91
CA GLY A 253 17.62 -21.14 11.11
C GLY A 253 17.57 -20.42 9.77
N GLY A 254 18.49 -19.49 9.53
CA GLY A 254 18.42 -18.65 8.34
C GLY A 254 17.27 -17.64 8.42
N GLN A 255 17.10 -16.85 7.37
CA GLN A 255 16.11 -15.78 7.33
C GLN A 255 14.69 -16.35 7.25
N PHE A 256 13.81 -15.92 8.16
CA PHE A 256 12.39 -16.24 8.03
C PHE A 256 11.76 -15.56 6.82
N GLY A 257 10.76 -16.20 6.22
CA GLY A 257 9.93 -15.57 5.20
C GLY A 257 9.19 -14.34 5.73
N VAL A 258 8.86 -13.41 4.84
CA VAL A 258 8.17 -12.16 5.20
C VAL A 258 6.85 -12.41 5.93
N GLU A 259 6.07 -13.42 5.52
CA GLU A 259 4.81 -13.79 6.16
C GLU A 259 4.98 -14.17 7.64
N HIS A 260 6.07 -14.85 8.00
CA HIS A 260 6.34 -15.21 9.38
C HIS A 260 6.60 -13.96 10.23
N TYR A 261 7.40 -13.03 9.72
CA TYR A 261 7.64 -11.75 10.36
C TYR A 261 6.36 -10.91 10.51
N LEU A 262 5.49 -10.91 9.49
CA LEU A 262 4.22 -10.18 9.54
C LEU A 262 3.26 -10.76 10.58
N ASN A 263 3.19 -12.08 10.73
CA ASN A 263 2.39 -12.68 11.80
C ASN A 263 2.90 -12.26 13.18
N LEU A 264 4.22 -12.29 13.40
CA LEU A 264 4.82 -11.81 14.64
C LEU A 264 4.56 -10.31 14.86
N TYR A 265 4.59 -9.51 13.79
CA TYR A 265 4.30 -8.08 13.85
C TYR A 265 2.88 -7.83 14.33
N LEU A 266 1.88 -8.48 13.72
CA LEU A 266 0.47 -8.32 14.08
C LEU A 266 0.18 -8.87 15.48
N ASP A 267 0.92 -9.87 15.96
CA ASP A 267 0.80 -10.36 17.33
C ASP A 267 1.38 -9.37 18.35
N LYS A 268 2.41 -8.59 17.98
CA LYS A 268 3.03 -7.58 18.85
C LYS A 268 2.37 -6.23 18.78
N CYS A 269 1.76 -5.92 17.65
CA CYS A 269 1.07 -4.67 17.40
C CYS A 269 -0.31 -4.97 16.82
N PRO A 270 -1.22 -5.47 17.69
CA PRO A 270 -2.58 -5.80 17.29
C PRO A 270 -3.42 -4.55 17.04
N GLU A 271 -3.02 -3.39 17.57
CA GLU A 271 -3.74 -2.14 17.42
C GLU A 271 -3.43 -1.51 16.04
N PRO A 272 -4.45 -1.20 15.23
CA PRO A 272 -4.26 -0.44 14.00
C PRO A 272 -3.84 0.99 14.30
N SER A 273 -3.21 1.65 13.32
CA SER A 273 -2.90 3.07 13.41
C SER A 273 -4.17 3.93 13.49
N GLU A 274 -4.06 5.10 14.11
CA GLU A 274 -5.16 6.04 14.34
C GLU A 274 -5.89 6.41 13.04
N ASP A 275 -5.15 6.65 11.96
CA ASP A 275 -5.71 7.03 10.66
C ASP A 275 -6.48 5.88 9.97
N LEU A 276 -6.15 4.61 10.22
CA LEU A 276 -6.99 3.48 9.81
C LEU A 276 -8.25 3.36 10.68
N GLN A 277 -8.15 3.68 11.97
CA GLN A 277 -9.31 3.70 12.86
C GLN A 277 -10.30 4.80 12.46
N GLU A 278 -9.80 6.00 12.18
CA GLU A 278 -10.58 7.14 11.68
C GLU A 278 -11.29 6.79 10.36
N LEU A 279 -10.59 6.12 9.44
CA LEU A 279 -11.16 5.68 8.17
C LEU A 279 -12.37 4.75 8.35
N LEU A 280 -12.26 3.76 9.25
CA LEU A 280 -13.39 2.87 9.55
C LEU A 280 -14.49 3.57 10.36
N GLN A 281 -14.12 4.50 11.23
CA GLN A 281 -15.10 5.27 11.99
C GLN A 281 -15.96 6.13 11.05
N LEU A 282 -15.35 6.76 10.05
CA LEU A 282 -16.05 7.49 9.00
C LEU A 282 -17.09 6.61 8.29
N ILE A 283 -16.71 5.38 7.92
CA ILE A 283 -17.63 4.41 7.30
C ILE A 283 -18.78 4.05 8.26
N GLN A 284 -18.49 3.81 9.53
CA GLN A 284 -19.53 3.47 10.51
C GLN A 284 -20.52 4.63 10.73
N ASP A 285 -20.02 5.86 10.81
CA ASP A 285 -20.84 7.06 11.04
C ASP A 285 -21.78 7.35 9.87
N ASP A 286 -21.39 7.02 8.63
CA ASP A 286 -22.22 7.16 7.44
C ASP A 286 -23.44 6.23 7.46
N VAL A 287 -23.29 5.00 7.96
CA VAL A 287 -24.39 4.03 8.10
C VAL A 287 -25.37 4.42 9.20
N GLY A 288 -24.93 5.23 10.18
CA GLY A 288 -25.76 5.72 11.27
C GLY A 288 -26.63 6.94 10.95
N ARG A 289 -26.44 7.56 9.78
CA ARG A 289 -27.19 8.74 9.32
C ARG A 289 -28.44 8.36 8.53
#